data_AF-A0A382GUT6-F1
#
_entry.id   AF-A0A382GUT6-F1
#
_cell.length_a   1.000
_cell.length_b   1.000
_cell.length_c   1.000
_cell.angle_alpha   90.00
_cell.angle_beta   90.00
_cell.angle_gamma   90.00
#
_symmetry.space_group_name_H-M   'P 1'
#
loop_
_entity.id
_entity.type
_entity.pdbx_description
1 polymer ?
#
loop_
_entity_poly.entity_id
_entity_poly.type
_entity_poly.pdbx_seq_one_letter_code
_entity_poly.pdbx_strand_id
1 'polypeptide(L)'
;MSKIIGIDLGTTYSAIASLNDLGTPEVLEDPIQNKKTIPSVVFLKGNNNVEVGENAKRMLSTNPDLTVSEVKKRMHEEVIWSTKEGKWIEKDTGKTKVTEGEFTPAQLSSFILKKVSSIAGETKKVVVTVPALFENLARTRTEQAVKLAGLEL
;
A
#
# COMPACT_ATOMS: atom_id res chain seq x y z
N MET A 1 0.17 26.03 5.03
CA MET A 1 -0.27 25.28 3.84
C MET A 1 -0.01 23.81 4.09
N SER A 2 -0.94 22.90 3.79
CA SER A 2 -0.66 21.45 3.90
C SER A 2 0.43 21.08 2.89
N LYS A 3 1.59 20.60 3.35
CA LYS A 3 2.66 20.13 2.45
C LYS A 3 2.13 18.94 1.63
N ILE A 4 2.21 19.04 0.31
CA ILE A 4 1.93 17.93 -0.60
C ILE A 4 3.16 17.01 -0.58
N ILE A 5 2.93 15.71 -0.47
CA ILE A 5 4.02 14.71 -0.49
C ILE A 5 3.98 13.85 -1.75
N GLY A 6 5.14 13.42 -2.23
CA GLY A 6 5.25 12.45 -3.29
C GLY A 6 5.44 11.05 -2.71
N ILE A 7 4.64 10.08 -3.17
CA ILE A 7 4.78 8.68 -2.79
C ILE A 7 5.07 7.86 -4.05
N ASP A 8 6.22 7.20 -4.05
CA ASP A 8 6.46 6.11 -4.98
C ASP A 8 5.89 4.82 -4.39
N LEU A 9 4.74 4.38 -4.90
CA LEU A 9 4.11 3.13 -4.48
C LEU A 9 4.64 2.00 -5.35
N GLY A 10 5.77 1.36 -5.02
CA GLY A 10 6.34 0.32 -5.88
C GLY A 10 5.78 -1.10 -5.64
N THR A 11 6.20 -2.04 -6.47
CA THR A 11 5.82 -3.46 -6.34
C THR A 11 6.53 -4.13 -5.17
N THR A 12 7.82 -3.82 -5.00
CA THR A 12 8.68 -4.45 -3.98
C THR A 12 8.99 -3.49 -2.85
N TYR A 13 9.26 -2.23 -3.18
CA TYR A 13 9.59 -1.17 -2.24
C TYR A 13 8.81 0.09 -2.59
N SER A 14 8.44 0.84 -1.56
CA SER A 14 7.84 2.15 -1.68
C SER A 14 8.73 3.21 -1.01
N ALA A 15 8.62 4.45 -1.45
CA ALA A 15 9.38 5.58 -0.93
C ALA A 15 8.50 6.82 -0.82
N ILE A 16 8.94 7.79 -0.01
CA ILE A 16 8.24 9.04 0.21
C ILE A 16 9.22 10.21 0.12
N ALA A 17 8.76 11.28 -0.52
CA ALA A 17 9.49 12.52 -0.64
C ALA A 17 8.61 13.73 -0.29
N SER A 18 9.23 14.78 0.20
CA SER A 18 8.58 16.07 0.43
C SER A 18 9.47 17.20 -0.07
N LEU A 19 8.91 18.39 -0.26
CA LEU A 19 9.70 19.58 -0.49
C LEU A 19 10.10 20.20 0.85
N ASN A 20 11.40 20.47 1.01
CA ASN A 20 11.89 21.24 2.14
C ASN A 20 11.50 22.72 2.00
N ASP A 21 11.84 23.53 2.99
CA ASP A 21 11.41 24.94 3.03
C ASP A 21 12.06 25.81 1.93
N LEU A 22 13.10 25.30 1.27
CA LEU A 22 13.75 25.91 0.10
C LEU A 22 13.16 25.42 -1.23
N GLY A 23 12.18 24.52 -1.20
CA GLY A 23 11.57 23.92 -2.39
C GLY A 23 12.37 22.77 -3.01
N THR A 24 13.41 22.28 -2.33
CA THR A 24 14.22 21.15 -2.80
C THR A 24 13.56 19.83 -2.39
N PRO A 25 13.45 18.84 -3.30
CA PRO A 25 12.90 17.53 -2.97
C PRO A 25 13.86 16.73 -2.08
N GLU A 26 13.33 16.20 -0.99
CA GLU A 26 14.05 15.33 -0.04
C GLU A 26 13.27 14.03 0.18
N VAL A 27 13.99 12.90 0.06
CA VAL A 27 13.45 11.57 0.39
C VAL A 27 13.50 11.39 1.90
N LEU A 28 12.36 11.07 2.50
CA LEU A 28 12.25 10.88 3.94
C LEU A 28 12.71 9.48 4.34
N GLU A 29 13.23 9.38 5.56
CA GLU A 29 13.72 8.13 6.14
C GLU A 29 12.67 7.55 7.09
N ASP A 30 12.44 6.23 7.05
CA ASP A 30 11.63 5.56 8.07
C ASP A 30 12.34 5.69 9.43
N PRO A 31 11.69 6.30 10.44
CA PRO A 31 12.33 6.68 11.70
C PRO A 31 12.71 5.49 12.59
N ILE A 32 12.21 4.29 12.29
CA ILE A 32 12.47 3.07 13.06
C ILE A 32 13.56 2.25 12.39
N GLN A 33 13.50 2.11 11.06
CA GLN A 33 14.42 1.28 10.29
C GLN A 33 15.67 2.01 9.82
N ASN A 34 15.69 3.35 9.88
CA ASN A 34 16.75 4.20 9.31
C ASN A 34 17.01 3.88 7.83
N LYS A 35 15.93 3.76 7.04
CA LYS A 35 15.95 3.45 5.61
C LYS A 35 15.02 4.36 4.83
N LYS A 36 15.45 4.75 3.62
CA LYS A 36 14.68 5.59 2.69
C LYS A 36 13.63 4.84 1.85
N THR A 37 13.58 3.52 1.99
CA THR A 37 12.64 2.66 1.27
C THR A 37 11.96 1.69 2.23
N ILE A 38 10.67 1.46 2.02
CA ILE A 38 9.82 0.60 2.84
C ILE A 38 9.39 -0.60 1.99
N PRO A 39 9.62 -1.86 2.43
CA PRO A 39 9.09 -3.02 1.72
C PRO A 39 7.58 -2.92 1.53
N SER A 40 7.10 -3.18 0.31
CA SER A 40 5.68 -3.19 -0.06
C SER A 40 5.07 -4.55 0.29
N VAL A 41 5.12 -4.87 1.57
CA VAL A 41 4.67 -6.14 2.16
C VAL A 41 3.72 -5.83 3.31
N VAL A 42 2.60 -6.54 3.36
CA VAL A 42 1.53 -6.37 4.33
C VAL A 42 1.39 -7.66 5.12
N PHE A 43 1.43 -7.58 6.45
CA PHE A 43 1.15 -8.69 7.36
C PHE A 43 -0.17 -8.42 8.11
N LEU A 44 -1.13 -9.32 7.93
CA LEU A 44 -2.49 -9.24 8.45
C LEU A 44 -2.56 -9.99 9.80
N LYS A 45 -2.36 -9.28 10.91
CA LYS A 45 -2.30 -9.87 12.26
C LYS A 45 -3.66 -10.34 12.81
N GLY A 46 -4.76 -10.08 12.11
CA GLY A 46 -6.13 -10.25 12.60
C GLY A 46 -6.61 -9.05 13.43
N ASN A 47 -7.90 -9.01 13.77
CA ASN A 47 -8.53 -7.95 14.58
C ASN A 47 -8.24 -6.51 14.09
N ASN A 48 -8.28 -6.30 12.77
CA ASN A 48 -7.93 -5.02 12.11
C ASN A 48 -6.50 -4.52 12.38
N ASN A 49 -5.62 -5.34 12.95
CA ASN A 49 -4.22 -4.99 13.14
C ASN A 49 -3.42 -5.40 11.89
N VAL A 50 -2.72 -4.43 11.30
CA VAL A 50 -1.94 -4.62 10.08
C VAL A 50 -0.56 -4.06 10.30
N GLU A 51 0.46 -4.82 9.89
CA GLU A 51 1.84 -4.38 9.87
C GLU A 51 2.35 -4.29 8.44
N VAL A 52 3.17 -3.29 8.15
CA VAL A 52 3.72 -3.04 6.80
C VAL A 52 5.21 -2.76 6.90
N GLY A 53 5.98 -3.22 5.91
CA GLY A 53 7.39 -2.92 5.77
C GLY A 53 8.30 -4.07 6.21
N GLU A 54 9.42 -3.74 6.84
CA GLU A 54 10.46 -4.72 7.19
C GLU A 54 9.97 -5.83 8.12
N ASN A 55 9.16 -5.48 9.12
CA ASN A 55 8.60 -6.48 10.02
C ASN A 55 7.63 -7.41 9.30
N ALA A 56 6.74 -6.87 8.44
CA ALA A 56 5.87 -7.69 7.60
C ALA A 56 6.65 -8.60 6.65
N LYS A 57 7.76 -8.12 6.08
CA LYS A 57 8.64 -8.92 5.21
C LYS A 57 9.21 -10.16 5.92
N ARG A 58 9.53 -10.07 7.23
CA ARG A 58 9.99 -11.23 8.03
C ARG A 58 8.90 -12.29 8.21
N MET A 59 7.63 -11.91 8.07
CA MET A 59 6.50 -12.81 8.24
C MET A 59 6.23 -13.68 7.01
N LEU A 60 6.86 -13.40 5.86
CA LEU A 60 6.71 -14.21 4.65
C LEU A 60 7.14 -15.68 4.84
N SER A 61 8.13 -15.95 5.70
CA SER A 61 8.59 -17.31 5.97
C SER A 61 7.85 -18.01 7.11
N THR A 62 7.26 -17.24 8.04
CA THR A 62 6.65 -17.79 9.26
C THR A 62 5.13 -17.84 9.18
N ASN A 63 4.51 -16.87 8.51
CA ASN A 63 3.07 -16.70 8.37
C ASN A 63 2.74 -16.32 6.92
N PRO A 64 3.06 -17.16 5.92
CA PRO A 64 2.86 -16.85 4.50
C PRO A 64 1.40 -16.53 4.17
N ASP A 65 0.45 -17.25 4.76
CA ASP A 65 -0.98 -17.12 4.45
C ASP A 65 -1.58 -15.76 4.87
N LEU A 66 -0.92 -15.10 5.82
CA LEU A 66 -1.29 -13.79 6.35
C LEU A 66 -0.38 -12.67 5.84
N THR A 67 0.60 -12.99 4.99
CA THR A 67 1.61 -12.02 4.55
C THR A 67 1.60 -11.86 3.04
N VAL A 68 1.23 -10.68 2.57
CA VAL A 68 1.03 -10.39 1.15
C VAL A 68 2.15 -9.50 0.62
N SER A 69 2.78 -9.91 -0.47
CA SER A 69 3.78 -9.14 -1.20
C SER A 69 3.37 -8.97 -2.66
N GLU A 70 4.07 -8.10 -3.40
CA GLU A 70 3.84 -7.84 -4.82
C GLU A 70 2.40 -7.42 -5.18
N VAL A 71 1.68 -6.82 -4.22
CA VAL A 71 0.28 -6.39 -4.35
C VAL A 71 0.05 -5.55 -5.60
N LYS A 72 1.01 -4.68 -5.95
CA LYS A 72 0.93 -3.80 -7.14
C LYS A 72 0.74 -4.58 -8.45
N LYS A 73 1.26 -5.81 -8.55
CA LYS A 73 1.06 -6.64 -9.75
C LYS A 73 -0.41 -7.00 -9.94
N ARG A 74 -1.17 -7.16 -8.85
CA ARG A 74 -2.59 -7.58 -8.88
C ARG A 74 -3.57 -6.43 -9.12
N MET A 75 -3.08 -5.19 -9.24
CA MET A 75 -3.94 -4.01 -9.39
C MET A 75 -4.79 -4.01 -10.66
N HIS A 76 -4.43 -4.79 -11.68
CA HIS A 76 -5.21 -4.93 -12.92
C HIS A 76 -6.13 -6.17 -12.93
N GLU A 77 -6.07 -7.03 -11.92
CA GLU A 77 -6.75 -8.33 -11.91
C GLU A 77 -8.04 -8.30 -11.07
N GLU A 78 -9.10 -9.01 -11.45
CA GLU A 78 -10.31 -9.18 -10.61
C GLU A 78 -10.09 -10.30 -9.58
N VAL A 79 -9.22 -10.02 -8.60
CA VAL A 79 -8.81 -10.97 -7.55
C VAL A 79 -8.91 -10.35 -6.15
N ILE A 80 -8.91 -11.22 -5.15
CA ILE A 80 -8.81 -10.89 -3.73
C ILE A 80 -7.80 -11.81 -3.06
N TRP A 81 -7.10 -11.32 -2.04
CA TRP A 81 -6.32 -12.17 -1.15
C TRP A 81 -7.24 -12.79 -0.11
N SER A 82 -7.24 -14.12 0.02
CA SER A 82 -7.97 -14.85 1.06
C SER A 82 -7.00 -15.29 2.14
N THR A 83 -7.17 -14.80 3.37
CA THR A 83 -6.36 -15.25 4.53
C THR A 83 -6.67 -16.69 4.94
N LYS A 84 -7.84 -17.21 4.55
CA LYS A 84 -8.22 -18.61 4.77
C LYS A 84 -7.45 -19.55 3.84
N GLU A 85 -7.22 -19.13 2.59
CA GLU A 85 -6.51 -19.94 1.59
C GLU A 85 -5.03 -19.59 1.44
N GLY A 86 -4.59 -18.47 2.01
CA GLY A 86 -3.21 -17.99 1.92
C GLY A 86 -2.78 -17.61 0.51
N LYS A 87 -3.72 -17.23 -0.36
CA LYS A 87 -3.45 -16.93 -1.77
C LYS A 87 -4.45 -15.94 -2.37
N TRP A 88 -4.11 -15.47 -3.57
CA TRP A 88 -5.03 -14.76 -4.44
C TRP A 88 -6.05 -15.74 -5.03
N ILE A 89 -7.33 -15.39 -4.95
CA ILE A 89 -8.44 -16.11 -5.58
C ILE A 89 -9.24 -15.14 -6.46
N GLU A 90 -9.98 -15.69 -7.43
CA GLU A 90 -10.88 -14.91 -8.26
C GLU A 90 -11.93 -14.23 -7.38
N LYS A 91 -12.18 -12.96 -7.66
CA LYS A 91 -13.21 -12.20 -6.97
C LYS A 91 -14.57 -12.61 -7.52
N ASP A 92 -15.43 -13.11 -6.63
CA ASP A 92 -16.84 -13.36 -6.96
C ASP A 92 -17.54 -12.04 -7.30
N THR A 93 -17.75 -11.80 -8.59
CA THR A 93 -18.37 -10.58 -9.11
C THR A 93 -19.86 -10.48 -8.78
N GLY A 94 -20.50 -11.57 -8.34
CA GLY A 94 -21.87 -11.58 -7.85
C GLY A 94 -22.02 -11.02 -6.43
N LYS A 95 -20.92 -10.88 -5.68
CA LYS A 95 -20.91 -10.30 -4.34
C LYS A 95 -20.52 -8.83 -4.37
N THR A 96 -21.35 -7.99 -3.77
CA THR A 96 -21.11 -6.55 -3.66
C THR A 96 -20.07 -6.18 -2.60
N LYS A 97 -19.73 -7.11 -1.68
CA LYS A 97 -18.79 -6.88 -0.59
C LYS A 97 -17.81 -8.03 -0.43
N VAL A 98 -16.58 -7.66 -0.11
CA VAL A 98 -15.49 -8.55 0.31
C VAL A 98 -15.85 -9.13 1.69
N THR A 99 -15.66 -10.44 1.90
CA THR A 99 -16.00 -11.04 3.20
C THR A 99 -14.88 -10.82 4.23
N GLU A 100 -15.13 -11.18 5.48
CA GLU A 100 -14.08 -11.18 6.51
C GLU A 100 -12.91 -12.08 6.10
N GLY A 101 -11.68 -11.61 6.27
CA GLY A 101 -10.46 -12.32 5.85
C GLY A 101 -10.13 -12.21 4.35
N GLU A 102 -10.94 -11.50 3.58
CA GLU A 102 -10.65 -11.22 2.17
C GLU A 102 -10.20 -9.76 1.98
N PHE A 103 -9.25 -9.53 1.08
CA PHE A 103 -8.71 -8.19 0.82
C PHE A 103 -8.47 -7.94 -0.66
N THR A 104 -9.00 -6.84 -1.18
CA THR A 104 -8.70 -6.39 -2.55
C THR A 104 -7.27 -5.83 -2.67
N PRO A 105 -6.69 -5.82 -3.88
CA PRO A 105 -5.41 -5.14 -4.14
C PRO A 105 -5.41 -3.68 -3.65
N ALA A 106 -6.50 -2.94 -3.90
CA ALA A 106 -6.63 -1.55 -3.47
C ALA A 106 -6.61 -1.40 -1.93
N GLN A 107 -7.29 -2.28 -1.19
CA GLN A 107 -7.25 -2.28 0.28
C GLN A 107 -5.83 -2.57 0.80
N LEU A 108 -5.16 -3.58 0.25
CA LEU A 108 -3.79 -3.91 0.66
C LEU A 108 -2.80 -2.78 0.35
N SER A 109 -2.90 -2.18 -0.84
CA SER A 109 -2.11 -0.99 -1.20
C SER A 109 -2.43 0.21 -0.31
N SER A 110 -3.67 0.36 0.19
CA SER A 110 -4.02 1.44 1.11
C SER A 110 -3.28 1.34 2.45
N PHE A 111 -3.03 0.13 2.95
CA PHE A 111 -2.22 -0.07 4.15
C PHE A 111 -0.76 0.34 3.92
N ILE A 112 -0.24 0.05 2.72
CA ILE A 112 1.11 0.49 2.33
C ILE A 112 1.17 2.01 2.28
N LEU A 113 0.23 2.66 1.60
CA LEU A 113 0.15 4.12 1.52
C LEU A 113 0.03 4.76 2.89
N LYS A 114 -0.81 4.23 3.78
CA LYS A 114 -0.97 4.74 5.15
C LYS A 114 0.31 4.64 5.98
N LYS A 115 1.05 3.52 5.88
CA LYS A 115 2.35 3.39 6.55
C LYS A 115 3.37 4.38 5.97
N VAL A 116 3.45 4.48 4.66
CA VAL A 116 4.43 5.36 3.99
C VAL A 116 4.13 6.84 4.28
N SER A 117 2.86 7.27 4.18
CA SER A 117 2.48 8.66 4.45
C SER A 117 2.69 9.06 5.91
N SER A 118 2.58 8.12 6.86
CA SER A 118 2.78 8.41 8.29
C SER A 118 4.20 8.94 8.61
N ILE A 119 5.18 8.67 7.75
CA ILE A 119 6.56 9.14 7.90
C ILE A 119 6.64 10.67 7.72
N ALA A 120 5.79 11.26 6.89
CA ALA A 120 5.74 12.70 6.68
C ALA A 120 4.93 13.47 7.74
N GLY A 121 4.38 12.79 8.74
CA GLY A 121 3.50 13.37 9.75
C GLY A 121 2.07 13.61 9.25
N GLU A 122 1.39 14.63 9.75
CA GLU A 122 0.04 14.98 9.32
C GLU A 122 0.04 15.55 7.91
N THR A 123 -0.28 14.71 6.93
CA THR A 123 -0.52 15.13 5.55
C THR A 123 -1.80 14.51 5.01
N LYS A 124 -2.54 15.31 4.24
CA LYS A 124 -3.75 14.88 3.55
C LYS A 124 -3.56 14.80 2.05
N LYS A 125 -2.66 15.56 1.44
CA LYS A 125 -2.54 15.68 -0.02
C LYS A 125 -1.29 14.99 -0.54
N VAL A 126 -1.46 14.11 -1.52
CA VAL A 126 -0.40 13.24 -2.01
C VAL A 126 -0.37 13.18 -3.53
N VAL A 127 0.82 13.01 -4.10
CA VAL A 127 1.00 12.57 -5.49
C VAL A 127 1.51 11.14 -5.44
N VAL A 128 0.84 10.20 -6.13
CA VAL A 128 1.20 8.77 -6.12
C VAL A 128 1.63 8.30 -7.50
N THR A 129 2.74 7.57 -7.58
CA THR A 129 3.26 7.03 -8.86
C THR A 129 2.45 5.83 -9.37
N VAL A 130 2.30 5.74 -10.68
CA VAL A 130 1.83 4.53 -11.38
C VAL A 130 2.72 4.27 -12.60
N PRO A 131 2.91 3.00 -13.03
CA PRO A 131 3.60 2.70 -14.28
C PRO A 131 2.92 3.37 -15.47
N ALA A 132 3.70 3.82 -16.46
CA ALA A 132 3.15 4.49 -17.64
C ALA A 132 2.13 3.62 -18.39
N LEU A 133 2.37 2.31 -18.44
CA LEU A 133 1.52 1.32 -19.11
C LEU A 133 0.38 0.76 -18.24
N PHE A 134 0.12 1.32 -17.05
CA PHE A 134 -1.03 0.91 -16.26
C PHE A 134 -2.33 1.21 -17.01
N GLU A 135 -3.13 0.16 -17.19
CA GLU A 135 -4.50 0.24 -17.67
C GLU A 135 -5.38 1.09 -16.74
N ASN A 136 -6.49 1.60 -17.26
CA ASN A 136 -7.40 2.47 -16.52
C ASN A 136 -7.90 1.83 -15.22
N LEU A 137 -8.21 0.53 -15.23
CA LEU A 137 -8.66 -0.20 -14.04
C LEU A 137 -7.63 -0.13 -12.91
N ALA A 138 -6.35 -0.35 -13.23
CA ALA A 138 -5.28 -0.29 -12.24
C ALA A 138 -5.05 1.14 -11.71
N ARG A 139 -5.22 2.17 -12.56
CA ARG A 139 -5.17 3.58 -12.15
C ARG A 139 -6.30 3.92 -11.17
N THR A 140 -7.54 3.59 -11.52
CA THR A 140 -8.72 3.80 -10.65
C THR A 140 -8.58 3.09 -9.31
N ARG A 141 -8.01 1.88 -9.30
CA ARG A 141 -7.76 1.16 -8.04
C ARG A 141 -6.64 1.79 -7.21
N THR A 142 -5.63 2.40 -7.84
CA THR A 142 -4.63 3.20 -7.10
C THR A 142 -5.30 4.42 -6.46
N GLU A 143 -6.17 5.14 -7.19
CA GLU A 143 -6.95 6.24 -6.63
C GLU A 143 -7.84 5.78 -5.46
N GLN A 144 -8.46 4.60 -5.59
CA GLN A 144 -9.23 3.99 -4.52
C GLN A 144 -8.35 3.67 -3.30
N ALA A 145 -7.15 3.13 -3.51
CA ALA A 145 -6.20 2.85 -2.43
C ALA A 145 -5.80 4.14 -1.68
N VAL A 146 -5.61 5.25 -2.39
CA VAL A 146 -5.35 6.58 -1.80
C VAL A 146 -6.52 7.03 -0.91
N LYS A 147 -7.76 6.94 -1.43
CA LYS A 147 -8.96 7.27 -0.66
C LYS A 147 -9.12 6.39 0.58
N LEU A 148 -8.89 5.08 0.46
CA LEU A 148 -8.95 4.12 1.57
C LEU A 148 -7.87 4.38 2.63
N ALA A 149 -6.72 4.94 2.23
CA ALA A 149 -5.66 5.35 3.15
C ALA A 149 -6.00 6.65 3.91
N GLY A 150 -7.11 7.32 3.58
CA GLY A 150 -7.50 8.61 4.17
C GLY A 150 -6.73 9.79 3.56
N LEU A 151 -6.22 9.64 2.34
CA LEU A 151 -5.44 10.62 1.61
C LEU A 151 -6.27 11.20 0.44
N GLU A 152 -5.91 12.41 0.01
CA GLU A 152 -6.44 13.15 -1.12
C GLU A 152 -5.37 13.16 -2.22
N LEU A 153 -5.71 12.63 -3.40
CA LEU A 153 -4.86 12.63 -4.58
C LEU A 153 -4.85 14.01 -5.26
#